data_AF-A0A7X9HNM2-F1
#
_entry.id   AF-A0A7X9HNM2-F1
#
_cell.length_a   1.000
_cell.length_b   1.000
_cell.length_c   1.000
_cell.angle_alpha   90.00
_cell.angle_beta   90.00
_cell.angle_gamma   90.00
#
_symmetry.space_group_name_H-M   'P 1'
#
loop_
_entity.id
_entity.type
_entity.pdbx_description
1 polymer ?
#
loop_
_entity_poly.entity_id
_entity_poly.type
_entity_poly.pdbx_seq_one_letter_code
_entity_poly.pdbx_strand_id
1 'polypeptide(L)'
;MKKGLLFFLPLAVAGALVALQGLLPSEQALMGWIQYQVLLLKFLSFACLLLAVSRFRPGDYLFWAWSFLALEPALLLTKDLFFEDLAQVNLAGELEAGALWTRAALTFAGNACDATGFILLLNAARRAGLAPAGRPAIRIIAIAGGITLAVLLAGPAIYSDGRVALAGSVRSLGDLFSDLGDAVSIVLVMPLLLRAWAFRGGLLIWPYAMIALAALSYLCYDIVWALGPSVWSELTVRRLDEFFRAAGLLYFCAAGISQTLIIPRRRASIP
;
A
#
# COMPACT_ATOMS: atom_id res chain seq x y z
N MET A 1 3.69 -4.00 -25.13
CA MET A 1 3.92 -4.79 -23.89
C MET A 1 2.78 -5.78 -23.69
N LYS A 2 3.06 -7.08 -23.47
CA LYS A 2 2.01 -8.05 -23.13
C LYS A 2 1.47 -7.69 -21.74
N LYS A 3 0.23 -7.22 -21.65
CA LYS A 3 -0.39 -6.65 -20.45
C LYS A 3 -0.33 -7.59 -19.23
N GLY A 4 -0.35 -8.90 -19.46
CA GLY A 4 -0.18 -9.91 -18.41
C GLY A 4 1.18 -9.90 -17.72
N LEU A 5 2.24 -9.36 -18.36
CA LEU A 5 3.56 -9.29 -17.73
C LEU A 5 3.55 -8.38 -16.50
N LEU A 6 2.88 -7.22 -16.57
CA LEU A 6 2.80 -6.29 -15.44
C LEU A 6 2.00 -6.85 -14.25
N PHE A 7 1.18 -7.87 -14.48
CA PHE A 7 0.42 -8.54 -13.42
C PHE A 7 1.32 -9.49 -12.62
N PHE A 8 2.12 -10.33 -13.30
CA PHE A 8 2.95 -11.33 -12.62
C PHE A 8 4.33 -10.80 -12.20
N LEU A 9 4.84 -9.75 -12.85
CA LEU A 9 6.16 -9.21 -12.58
C LEU A 9 6.35 -8.76 -11.12
N PRO A 10 5.41 -8.05 -10.47
CA PRO A 10 5.53 -7.70 -9.05
C PRO A 10 5.76 -8.90 -8.14
N LEU A 11 5.01 -10.00 -8.33
CA LEU A 11 5.16 -11.22 -7.54
C LEU A 11 6.48 -11.93 -7.83
N ALA A 12 6.89 -12.00 -9.10
CA ALA A 12 8.16 -12.62 -9.47
C ALA A 12 9.36 -11.85 -8.88
N VAL A 13 9.32 -10.53 -8.91
CA VAL A 13 10.36 -9.67 -8.31
C VAL A 13 10.35 -9.78 -6.79
N ALA A 14 9.18 -9.74 -6.14
CA ALA A 14 9.07 -9.94 -4.69
C ALA A 14 9.63 -11.32 -4.27
N GLY A 15 9.30 -12.38 -5.02
CA GLY A 15 9.82 -13.73 -4.78
C GLY A 15 11.33 -13.82 -4.97
N ALA A 16 11.87 -13.16 -5.99
CA ALA A 16 13.32 -13.08 -6.21
C ALA A 16 14.02 -12.33 -5.06
N LEU A 17 13.46 -11.22 -4.58
CA LEU A 17 14.02 -10.47 -3.44
C LEU A 17 14.05 -11.32 -2.17
N VAL A 18 13.00 -12.10 -1.89
CA VAL A 18 12.97 -13.04 -0.75
C VAL A 18 13.92 -14.23 -0.96
N ALA A 19 14.09 -14.72 -2.19
CA ALA A 19 15.08 -15.75 -2.47
C ALA A 19 16.51 -15.27 -2.20
N LEU A 20 16.83 -14.02 -2.56
CA LEU A 20 18.13 -13.41 -2.29
C LEU A 20 18.44 -13.27 -0.80
N GLN A 21 17.42 -13.11 0.05
CA GLN A 21 17.59 -13.11 1.51
C GLN A 21 18.20 -14.41 2.03
N GLY A 22 17.99 -15.54 1.34
CA GLY A 22 18.58 -16.84 1.68
C GLY A 22 20.09 -16.94 1.42
N LEU A 23 20.67 -15.99 0.68
CA LEU A 23 22.10 -15.95 0.35
C LEU A 23 22.90 -15.06 1.31
N LEU A 24 22.24 -14.39 2.25
CA LEU A 24 22.88 -13.45 3.17
C LEU A 24 23.58 -14.21 4.31
N PRO A 25 24.83 -13.83 4.65
CA PRO A 25 25.68 -14.62 5.54
C PRO A 25 25.33 -14.52 7.02
N SER A 26 24.51 -13.53 7.41
CA SER A 26 24.15 -13.27 8.80
C SER A 26 22.77 -12.60 8.92
N GLU A 27 22.19 -12.65 10.11
CA GLU A 27 20.92 -11.98 10.43
C GLU A 27 21.03 -10.45 10.32
N GLN A 28 22.16 -9.88 10.75
CA GLN A 28 22.43 -8.45 10.58
C GLN A 28 22.44 -8.04 9.10
N ALA A 29 23.08 -8.85 8.24
CA ALA A 29 23.07 -8.61 6.80
C ALA A 29 21.64 -8.72 6.21
N LEU A 30 20.84 -9.67 6.70
CA LEU A 30 19.43 -9.81 6.34
C LEU A 30 18.62 -8.57 6.69
N MET A 31 18.76 -8.05 7.91
CA MET A 31 17.99 -6.88 8.33
C MET A 31 18.40 -5.61 7.59
N GLY A 32 19.70 -5.39 7.39
CA GLY A 32 20.18 -4.27 6.57
C GLY A 32 19.67 -4.37 5.13
N TRP A 33 19.70 -5.57 4.53
CA TRP A 33 19.12 -5.81 3.21
C TRP A 33 17.63 -5.47 3.16
N ILE A 34 16.84 -5.95 4.12
CA ILE A 34 15.40 -5.68 4.21
C ILE A 34 15.13 -4.17 4.26
N GLN A 35 15.86 -3.45 5.10
CA GLN A 35 15.71 -1.99 5.22
C GLN A 35 15.99 -1.29 3.89
N TYR A 36 17.14 -1.55 3.25
CA TYR A 36 17.45 -0.97 1.95
C TYR A 36 16.43 -1.34 0.87
N GLN A 37 15.96 -2.59 0.88
CA GLN A 37 14.93 -3.06 -0.03
C GLN A 37 13.63 -2.26 0.13
N VAL A 38 13.15 -2.05 1.36
CA VAL A 38 11.92 -1.28 1.63
C VAL A 38 12.04 0.16 1.16
N LEU A 39 13.14 0.84 1.51
CA LEU A 39 13.38 2.23 1.12
C LEU A 39 13.39 2.37 -0.41
N LEU A 40 14.10 1.46 -1.10
CA LEU A 40 14.17 1.44 -2.56
C LEU A 40 12.78 1.21 -3.16
N LEU A 41 12.01 0.26 -2.65
CA LEU A 41 10.68 -0.06 -3.17
C LEU A 41 9.67 1.06 -2.91
N LYS A 42 9.73 1.74 -1.76
CA LYS A 42 8.92 2.94 -1.48
C LYS A 42 9.27 4.07 -2.44
N PHE A 43 10.56 4.33 -2.66
CA PHE A 43 11.01 5.32 -3.63
C PHE A 43 10.54 5.00 -5.06
N LEU A 44 10.67 3.74 -5.50
CA LEU A 44 10.20 3.29 -6.81
C LEU A 44 8.68 3.44 -6.93
N SER A 45 7.92 3.01 -5.92
CA SER A 45 6.46 3.21 -5.86
C SER A 45 6.09 4.68 -6.04
N PHE A 46 6.68 5.56 -5.23
CA PHE A 46 6.49 7.01 -5.34
C PHE A 46 6.78 7.54 -6.74
N ALA A 47 7.95 7.22 -7.30
CA ALA A 47 8.36 7.71 -8.62
C ALA A 47 7.39 7.24 -9.73
N CYS A 48 6.98 5.97 -9.70
CA CYS A 48 6.04 5.41 -10.67
C CYS A 48 4.64 6.04 -10.56
N LEU A 49 4.15 6.29 -9.33
CA LEU A 49 2.88 6.97 -9.10
C LEU A 49 2.95 8.44 -9.53
N LEU A 50 4.07 9.13 -9.31
CA LEU A 50 4.29 10.49 -9.78
C LEU A 50 4.29 10.58 -11.33
N LEU A 51 4.78 9.54 -12.03
CA LEU A 51 4.66 9.44 -13.49
C LEU A 51 3.21 9.32 -13.96
N ALA A 52 2.31 8.77 -13.14
CA ALA A 52 0.88 8.77 -13.41
C ALA A 52 0.26 10.15 -13.16
N VAL A 53 0.62 10.82 -12.04
CA VAL A 53 0.19 12.20 -11.73
C VAL A 53 0.52 13.14 -12.89
N SER A 54 1.72 13.03 -13.46
CA SER A 54 2.21 13.89 -14.56
C SER A 54 1.38 13.79 -15.85
N ARG A 55 0.38 12.90 -15.93
CA ARG A 55 -0.53 12.75 -17.08
C ARG A 55 -1.80 13.56 -16.97
N PHE A 56 -2.04 14.17 -15.82
CA PHE A 56 -3.27 14.90 -15.51
C PHE A 56 -2.97 16.37 -15.18
N ARG A 57 -3.97 17.23 -15.36
CA ARG A 57 -3.93 18.63 -14.91
C ARG A 57 -4.54 18.74 -13.51
N PRO A 58 -4.19 19.77 -12.71
CA PRO A 58 -4.80 19.99 -11.38
C PRO A 58 -6.34 20.05 -11.33
N GLY A 59 -7.00 20.32 -12.46
CA GLY A 59 -8.47 20.29 -12.57
C GLY A 59 -9.08 18.90 -12.85
N ASP A 60 -8.26 17.90 -13.18
CA ASP A 60 -8.74 16.54 -13.47
C ASP A 60 -8.95 15.78 -12.15
N TYR A 61 -10.06 15.05 -12.00
CA TYR A 61 -10.31 14.23 -10.80
C TYR A 61 -9.20 13.22 -10.51
N LEU A 62 -8.61 12.66 -11.57
CA LEU A 62 -7.53 11.67 -11.44
C LEU A 62 -6.22 12.32 -10.98
N PHE A 63 -5.97 13.61 -11.22
CA PHE A 63 -4.76 14.26 -10.72
C PHE A 63 -4.64 14.13 -9.20
N TRP A 64 -5.72 14.47 -8.49
CA TRP A 64 -5.74 14.40 -7.03
C TRP A 64 -5.69 12.96 -6.54
N ALA A 65 -6.44 12.05 -7.17
CA ALA A 65 -6.42 10.64 -6.80
C ALA A 65 -5.00 10.05 -6.85
N TRP A 66 -4.28 10.24 -7.95
CA TRP A 66 -2.90 9.76 -8.08
C TRP A 66 -1.91 10.52 -7.21
N SER A 67 -2.15 11.81 -6.94
CA SER A 67 -1.27 12.62 -6.07
C SER A 67 -1.32 12.12 -4.64
N PHE A 68 -2.52 11.82 -4.13
CA PHE A 68 -2.68 11.24 -2.80
C PHE A 68 -2.04 9.84 -2.70
N LEU A 69 -2.22 8.99 -3.71
CA LEU A 69 -1.51 7.70 -3.76
C LEU A 69 0.02 7.87 -3.80
N ALA A 70 0.55 8.88 -4.50
CA ALA A 70 1.98 9.14 -4.53
C ALA A 70 2.51 9.72 -3.20
N LEU A 71 1.68 10.45 -2.45
CA LEU A 71 2.08 11.01 -1.16
C LEU A 71 2.25 9.95 -0.08
N GLU A 72 1.47 8.87 -0.09
CA GLU A 72 1.62 7.76 0.87
C GLU A 72 3.05 7.21 0.94
N PRO A 73 3.63 6.66 -0.15
CA PRO A 73 4.96 6.07 -0.07
C PRO A 73 6.03 7.13 0.17
N ALA A 74 5.81 8.40 -0.21
CA ALA A 74 6.73 9.50 0.10
C ALA A 74 6.76 9.83 1.60
N LEU A 75 5.58 9.87 2.25
CA LEU A 75 5.45 10.08 3.69
C LEU A 75 6.02 8.91 4.47
N LEU A 76 5.72 7.68 4.06
CA LEU A 76 6.27 6.48 4.71
C LEU A 76 7.77 6.29 4.45
N LEU A 77 8.29 6.74 3.30
CA LEU A 77 9.73 6.77 3.04
C LEU A 77 10.42 7.78 3.95
N THR A 78 9.84 8.98 4.07
CA THR A 78 10.31 10.01 5.02
C THR A 78 10.32 9.46 6.44
N LYS A 79 9.25 8.77 6.85
CA LYS A 79 9.16 8.12 8.16
C LYS A 79 10.34 7.16 8.38
N ASP A 80 10.61 6.27 7.44
CA ASP A 80 11.67 5.27 7.61
C ASP A 80 13.07 5.90 7.61
N LEU A 81 13.32 6.88 6.73
CA LEU A 81 14.63 7.54 6.63
C LEU A 81 15.06 8.28 7.89
N PHE A 82 14.10 8.86 8.63
CA PHE A 82 14.38 9.73 9.77
C PHE A 82 14.09 9.09 11.13
N PHE A 83 13.19 8.10 11.18
CA PHE A 83 12.69 7.54 12.45
C PHE A 83 12.84 6.03 12.56
N GLU A 84 13.30 5.35 11.51
CA GLU A 84 13.74 3.97 11.63
C GLU A 84 15.26 3.91 11.67
N ASP A 85 15.73 3.00 12.51
CA ASP A 85 17.14 2.81 12.73
C ASP A 85 17.76 2.04 11.56
N LEU A 86 18.29 2.80 10.60
CA LEU A 86 19.02 2.30 9.44
C LEU A 86 20.32 1.56 9.80
N ALA A 87 20.75 1.62 11.07
CA ALA A 87 22.05 1.10 11.54
C ALA A 87 21.93 -0.08 12.52
N GLN A 88 20.71 -0.57 12.82
CA GLN A 88 20.45 -1.56 13.87
C GLN A 88 20.91 -1.16 15.30
N VAL A 89 21.22 0.12 15.51
CA VAL A 89 21.36 0.67 16.86
C VAL A 89 19.95 0.96 17.37
N ASN A 90 19.37 0.00 18.11
CA ASN A 90 18.01 -0.03 18.68
C ASN A 90 17.49 1.30 19.27
N LEU A 91 17.30 2.33 18.45
CA LEU A 91 16.91 3.69 18.81
C LEU A 91 15.43 3.76 19.14
N ALA A 92 14.66 2.71 18.84
CA ALA A 92 13.26 2.61 19.25
C ALA A 92 13.08 2.64 20.79
N GLY A 93 14.15 2.36 21.55
CA GLY A 93 14.20 2.58 23.00
C GLY A 93 14.57 4.01 23.43
N GLU A 94 15.07 4.84 22.51
CA GLU A 94 15.71 6.14 22.81
C GLU A 94 15.16 7.32 21.99
N LEU A 95 14.15 7.13 21.13
CA LEU A 95 13.53 8.25 20.42
C LEU A 95 12.89 9.21 21.42
N GLU A 96 13.25 10.49 21.31
CA GLU A 96 12.59 11.56 22.06
C GLU A 96 11.08 11.57 21.76
N ALA A 97 10.27 11.97 22.73
CA ALA A 97 8.81 11.98 22.60
C ALA A 97 8.32 12.72 21.34
N GLY A 98 8.99 13.82 20.96
CA GLY A 98 8.68 14.57 19.74
C GLY A 98 8.91 13.78 18.45
N ALA A 99 9.95 12.95 18.41
CA ALA A 99 10.23 12.07 17.26
C ALA A 99 9.17 10.97 17.12
N LEU A 100 8.71 10.40 18.25
CA LEU A 100 7.61 9.42 18.25
C LEU A 100 6.31 10.02 17.72
N TRP A 101 5.96 11.24 18.12
CA TRP A 101 4.78 11.95 17.59
C TRP A 101 4.89 12.23 16.09
N THR A 102 6.07 12.64 15.63
CA THR A 102 6.30 12.91 14.20
C THR A 102 6.19 11.64 13.38
N ARG A 103 6.78 10.53 13.85
CA ARG A 103 6.63 9.19 13.23
C ARG A 103 5.16 8.77 13.14
N ALA A 104 4.40 8.92 14.24
CA ALA A 104 2.97 8.61 14.26
C ALA A 104 2.17 9.48 13.29
N ALA A 105 2.46 10.79 13.23
CA ALA A 105 1.79 11.72 12.33
C ALA A 105 2.05 11.41 10.85
N LEU A 106 3.31 11.06 10.49
CA LEU A 106 3.65 10.63 9.13
C LEU A 106 2.93 9.34 8.74
N THR A 107 2.84 8.38 9.68
CA THR A 107 2.13 7.11 9.46
C THR A 107 0.64 7.34 9.23
N PHE A 108 0.01 8.15 10.08
CA PHE A 108 -1.39 8.54 9.93
C PHE A 108 -1.65 9.28 8.61
N ALA A 109 -0.81 10.27 8.30
CA ALA A 109 -0.95 11.05 7.07
C ALA A 109 -0.76 10.18 5.81
N GLY A 110 0.20 9.24 5.83
CA GLY A 110 0.42 8.28 4.75
C GLY A 110 -0.81 7.43 4.47
N ASN A 111 -1.33 6.77 5.52
CA ASN A 111 -2.55 5.96 5.44
C ASN A 111 -3.79 6.77 5.02
N ALA A 112 -3.95 7.98 5.56
CA ALA A 112 -5.04 8.88 5.15
C ALA A 112 -4.93 9.28 3.68
N CYS A 113 -3.72 9.47 3.16
CA CYS A 113 -3.49 9.74 1.74
C CYS A 113 -3.91 8.53 0.88
N ASP A 114 -3.55 7.31 1.24
CA ASP A 114 -3.94 6.11 0.49
C ASP A 114 -5.47 5.95 0.42
N ALA A 115 -6.13 5.98 1.59
CA ALA A 115 -7.58 5.91 1.68
C ALA A 115 -8.28 7.01 0.87
N THR A 116 -7.77 8.24 0.94
CA THR A 116 -8.28 9.37 0.15
C THR A 116 -8.08 9.13 -1.35
N GLY A 117 -6.92 8.62 -1.75
CA GLY A 117 -6.62 8.21 -3.12
C GLY A 117 -7.63 7.21 -3.66
N PHE A 118 -7.94 6.15 -2.89
CA PHE A 118 -8.94 5.15 -3.25
C PHE A 118 -10.35 5.76 -3.40
N ILE A 119 -10.77 6.60 -2.46
CA ILE A 119 -12.07 7.28 -2.52
C ILE A 119 -12.15 8.17 -3.78
N LEU A 120 -11.09 8.92 -4.09
CA LEU A 120 -11.04 9.78 -5.26
C LEU A 120 -11.04 8.97 -6.57
N LEU A 121 -10.37 7.82 -6.64
CA LEU A 121 -10.46 6.91 -7.79
C LEU A 121 -11.88 6.39 -8.01
N LEU A 122 -12.53 5.91 -6.94
CA LEU A 122 -13.91 5.44 -6.99
C LEU A 122 -14.87 6.56 -7.45
N ASN A 123 -14.63 7.78 -6.98
CA ASN A 123 -15.40 8.97 -7.36
C ASN A 123 -15.15 9.40 -8.81
N ALA A 124 -13.90 9.37 -9.28
CA ALA A 124 -13.54 9.69 -10.65
C ALA A 124 -14.25 8.74 -11.63
N ALA A 125 -14.24 7.43 -11.33
CA ALA A 125 -14.97 6.43 -12.11
C ALA A 125 -16.48 6.71 -12.14
N ARG A 126 -17.07 7.06 -11.00
CA ARG A 126 -18.50 7.43 -10.92
C ARG A 126 -18.82 8.67 -11.74
N ARG A 127 -18.01 9.73 -11.65
CA ARG A 127 -18.23 11.00 -12.39
C ARG A 127 -18.04 10.81 -13.90
N ALA A 128 -17.23 9.84 -14.32
CA ALA A 128 -17.12 9.43 -15.72
C ALA A 128 -18.34 8.62 -16.21
N GLY A 129 -19.39 8.45 -15.41
CA GLY A 129 -20.59 7.68 -15.79
C GLY A 129 -20.37 6.17 -15.80
N LEU A 130 -19.23 5.70 -15.31
CA LEU A 130 -18.94 4.27 -15.24
C LEU A 130 -19.72 3.72 -14.05
N ALA A 131 -20.51 2.68 -14.25
CA ALA A 131 -21.19 1.97 -13.16
C ALA A 131 -20.27 0.86 -12.60
N PRO A 132 -20.34 0.53 -11.30
CA PRO A 132 -19.61 -0.64 -10.78
C PRO A 132 -20.16 -1.93 -11.40
N ALA A 133 -19.35 -2.98 -11.47
CA ALA A 133 -19.81 -4.27 -11.96
C ALA A 133 -20.89 -4.89 -11.04
N GLY A 134 -21.67 -5.81 -11.60
CA GLY A 134 -22.65 -6.60 -10.85
C GLY A 134 -23.97 -5.89 -10.51
N ARG A 135 -24.93 -6.70 -10.05
CA ARG A 135 -26.23 -6.24 -9.52
C ARG A 135 -26.05 -5.57 -8.15
N PRO A 136 -27.00 -4.74 -7.66
CA PRO A 136 -26.92 -4.10 -6.35
C PRO A 136 -26.58 -5.06 -5.20
N ALA A 137 -27.16 -6.26 -5.18
CA ALA A 137 -26.87 -7.27 -4.16
C ALA A 137 -25.39 -7.69 -4.11
N ILE A 138 -24.74 -7.89 -5.27
CA ILE A 138 -23.30 -8.23 -5.33
C ILE A 138 -22.44 -7.11 -4.74
N ARG A 139 -22.83 -5.85 -4.99
CA ARG A 139 -22.11 -4.69 -4.45
C ARG A 139 -22.24 -4.60 -2.94
N ILE A 140 -23.44 -4.86 -2.41
CA ILE A 140 -23.68 -4.91 -0.96
C ILE A 140 -22.87 -6.03 -0.33
N ILE A 141 -22.90 -7.24 -0.91
CA ILE A 141 -22.13 -8.39 -0.42
C ILE A 141 -20.64 -8.09 -0.42
N ALA A 142 -20.10 -7.46 -1.48
CA ALA A 142 -18.70 -7.10 -1.55
C ALA A 142 -18.29 -6.09 -0.46
N ILE A 143 -19.11 -5.06 -0.22
CA ILE A 143 -18.85 -4.08 0.84
C ILE A 143 -18.94 -4.74 2.21
N ALA A 144 -20.00 -5.53 2.46
CA ALA A 144 -20.15 -6.27 3.72
C ALA A 144 -18.98 -7.23 3.95
N GLY A 145 -18.54 -7.94 2.92
CA GLY A 145 -17.37 -8.81 2.98
C GLY A 145 -16.08 -8.05 3.29
N GLY A 146 -15.87 -6.88 2.68
CA GLY A 146 -14.74 -6.00 3.01
C GLY A 146 -14.75 -5.54 4.47
N ILE A 147 -15.92 -5.13 5.00
CA ILE A 147 -16.09 -4.76 6.41
C ILE A 147 -15.81 -5.96 7.32
N THR A 148 -16.36 -7.14 7.00
CA THR A 148 -16.12 -8.36 7.77
C THR A 148 -14.63 -8.71 7.79
N LEU A 149 -13.94 -8.63 6.65
CA LEU A 149 -12.50 -8.89 6.58
C LEU A 149 -11.70 -7.85 7.39
N ALA A 150 -12.03 -6.56 7.29
CA ALA A 150 -11.37 -5.52 8.07
C ALA A 150 -11.52 -5.76 9.58
N VAL A 151 -12.73 -6.11 10.04
CA VAL A 151 -12.97 -6.43 11.46
C VAL A 151 -12.22 -7.68 11.91
N LEU A 152 -12.21 -8.73 11.09
CA LEU A 152 -11.54 -9.99 11.47
C LEU A 152 -10.02 -9.88 11.48
N LEU A 153 -9.45 -9.11 10.56
CA LEU A 153 -8.01 -9.09 10.32
C LEU A 153 -7.33 -7.93 11.06
N ALA A 154 -7.87 -6.71 10.96
CA ALA A 154 -7.31 -5.54 11.64
C ALA A 154 -7.91 -5.32 13.04
N GLY A 155 -9.12 -5.80 13.30
CA GLY A 155 -9.83 -5.56 14.58
C GLY A 155 -9.05 -5.97 15.84
N PRO A 156 -8.40 -7.16 15.88
CA PRO A 156 -7.58 -7.54 17.04
C PRO A 156 -6.42 -6.58 17.33
N ALA A 157 -5.71 -6.13 16.29
CA ALA A 157 -4.59 -5.19 16.41
C ALA A 157 -5.08 -3.78 16.83
N ILE A 158 -6.12 -3.27 16.17
CA ILE A 158 -6.80 -2.00 16.55
C ILE A 158 -7.19 -2.03 18.04
N TYR A 159 -7.71 -3.15 18.53
CA TYR A 159 -8.10 -3.29 19.93
C TYR A 159 -6.90 -3.32 20.88
N SER A 160 -5.86 -4.11 20.57
CA SER A 160 -4.65 -4.16 21.41
C SER A 160 -3.95 -2.82 21.47
N ASP A 161 -3.74 -2.20 20.32
CA ASP A 161 -2.95 -0.99 20.18
C ASP A 161 -3.72 0.22 20.69
N GLY A 162 -5.05 0.24 20.49
CA GLY A 162 -5.94 1.20 21.10
C GLY A 162 -5.89 1.19 22.62
N ARG A 163 -5.86 0.00 23.25
CA ARG A 163 -5.74 -0.11 24.71
C ARG A 163 -4.40 0.43 25.22
N VAL A 164 -3.30 0.12 24.54
CA VAL A 164 -1.96 0.56 24.96
C VAL A 164 -1.76 2.05 24.67
N ALA A 165 -2.32 2.57 23.57
CA ALA A 165 -2.34 4.00 23.26
C ALA A 165 -3.13 4.80 24.30
N LEU A 166 -4.30 4.30 24.73
CA LEU A 166 -5.09 4.90 25.82
C LEU A 166 -4.36 4.89 27.17
N ALA A 167 -3.41 3.97 27.36
CA ALA A 167 -2.52 3.96 28.52
C ALA A 167 -1.34 4.95 28.42
N GLY A 168 -1.26 5.75 27.34
CA GLY A 168 -0.26 6.80 27.16
C GLY A 168 0.92 6.44 26.25
N SER A 169 0.91 5.27 25.60
CA SER A 169 1.97 4.88 24.66
C SER A 169 1.82 5.58 23.31
N VAL A 170 2.67 6.58 23.03
CA VAL A 170 2.73 7.27 21.73
C VAL A 170 3.13 6.32 20.60
N ARG A 171 3.96 5.31 20.91
CA ARG A 171 4.35 4.29 19.93
C ARG A 171 3.13 3.52 19.42
N SER A 172 2.33 3.00 20.36
CA SER A 172 1.11 2.25 20.06
C SER A 172 0.04 3.12 19.39
N LEU A 173 0.09 4.44 19.56
CA LEU A 173 -0.77 5.34 18.81
C LEU A 173 -0.42 5.36 17.31
N GLY A 174 0.88 5.34 16.98
CA GLY A 174 1.33 5.23 15.59
C GLY A 174 0.93 3.90 14.96
N ASP A 175 1.06 2.81 15.71
CA ASP A 175 0.69 1.46 15.26
C ASP A 175 -0.85 1.37 15.06
N LEU A 176 -1.64 1.89 16.01
CA LEU A 176 -3.10 2.04 15.87
C LEU A 176 -3.52 2.82 14.61
N PHE A 177 -2.81 3.92 14.29
CA PHE A 177 -3.11 4.69 13.07
C PHE A 177 -2.81 3.91 11.80
N SER A 178 -1.80 3.03 11.82
CA SER A 178 -1.55 2.10 10.72
C SER A 178 -2.71 1.14 10.56
N ASP A 179 -3.08 0.43 11.64
CA ASP A 179 -4.13 -0.59 11.59
C ASP A 179 -5.49 -0.03 11.15
N LEU A 180 -5.82 1.19 11.58
CA LEU A 180 -7.03 1.88 11.14
C LEU A 180 -6.97 2.23 9.64
N GLY A 181 -5.80 2.62 9.15
CA GLY A 181 -5.54 2.82 7.72
C GLY A 181 -5.79 1.55 6.92
N ASP A 182 -5.19 0.44 7.35
CA ASP A 182 -5.32 -0.86 6.71
C ASP A 182 -6.79 -1.33 6.72
N ALA A 183 -7.50 -1.18 7.83
CA ALA A 183 -8.93 -1.49 7.92
C ALA A 183 -9.76 -0.70 6.88
N VAL A 184 -9.50 0.60 6.72
CA VAL A 184 -10.17 1.42 5.70
C VAL A 184 -9.80 0.98 4.30
N SER A 185 -8.52 0.72 4.03
CA SER A 185 -8.04 0.25 2.72
C SER A 185 -8.64 -1.11 2.34
N ILE A 186 -8.80 -2.04 3.29
CA ILE A 186 -9.49 -3.33 3.08
C ILE A 186 -10.96 -3.12 2.70
N VAL A 187 -11.67 -2.20 3.38
CA VAL A 187 -13.07 -1.91 3.04
C VAL A 187 -13.17 -1.32 1.62
N LEU A 188 -12.21 -0.47 1.23
CA LEU A 188 -12.18 0.21 -0.06
C LEU A 188 -11.66 -0.67 -1.21
N VAL A 189 -10.92 -1.76 -0.92
CA VAL A 189 -10.41 -2.66 -1.96
C VAL A 189 -11.54 -3.37 -2.71
N MET A 190 -12.62 -3.73 -2.01
CA MET A 190 -13.77 -4.44 -2.59
C MET A 190 -14.50 -3.60 -3.66
N PRO A 191 -14.92 -2.35 -3.39
CA PRO A 191 -15.47 -1.51 -4.44
C PRO A 191 -14.46 -1.20 -5.55
N LEU A 192 -13.15 -1.10 -5.27
CA LEU A 192 -12.12 -0.94 -6.30
C LEU A 192 -12.04 -2.17 -7.23
N LEU A 193 -12.10 -3.38 -6.69
CA LEU A 193 -12.15 -4.63 -7.48
C LEU A 193 -13.40 -4.67 -8.38
N LEU A 194 -14.56 -4.27 -7.86
CA LEU A 194 -15.79 -4.17 -8.65
C LEU A 194 -15.68 -3.11 -9.76
N ARG A 195 -14.91 -2.03 -9.55
CA ARG A 195 -14.59 -1.05 -10.60
C ARG A 195 -13.63 -1.62 -11.63
N ALA A 196 -12.55 -2.25 -11.20
CA ALA A 196 -11.62 -2.92 -12.11
C ALA A 196 -12.36 -3.93 -13.00
N TRP A 197 -13.25 -4.72 -12.42
CA TRP A 197 -14.07 -5.69 -13.16
C TRP A 197 -15.08 -5.03 -14.10
N ALA A 198 -15.57 -3.84 -13.79
CA ALA A 198 -16.41 -3.06 -14.70
C ALA A 198 -15.62 -2.62 -15.95
N PHE A 199 -14.30 -2.43 -15.82
CA PHE A 199 -13.40 -2.07 -16.91
C PHE A 199 -12.88 -3.27 -17.70
N ARG A 200 -13.42 -4.48 -17.49
CA ARG A 200 -13.01 -5.68 -18.22
C ARG A 200 -13.06 -5.47 -19.73
N GLY A 201 -12.02 -5.96 -20.41
CA GLY A 201 -11.82 -5.74 -21.86
C GLY A 201 -11.19 -4.39 -22.23
N GLY A 202 -11.20 -3.41 -21.32
CA GLY A 202 -10.58 -2.10 -21.52
C GLY A 202 -9.12 -2.02 -21.07
N LEU A 203 -8.51 -0.87 -21.30
CA LEU A 203 -7.17 -0.56 -20.79
C LEU A 203 -7.18 -0.12 -19.31
N LEU A 204 -8.27 0.50 -18.85
CA LEU A 204 -8.37 1.04 -17.49
C LEU A 204 -8.49 -0.03 -16.39
N ILE A 205 -8.72 -1.30 -16.74
CA ILE A 205 -8.73 -2.40 -15.75
C ILE A 205 -7.39 -2.51 -15.02
N TRP A 206 -6.28 -2.32 -15.72
CA TRP A 206 -4.94 -2.61 -15.21
C TRP A 206 -4.52 -1.74 -14.03
N PRO A 207 -4.55 -0.39 -14.10
CA PRO A 207 -4.16 0.43 -12.95
C PRO A 207 -5.05 0.17 -11.73
N TYR A 208 -6.37 -0.01 -11.93
CA TYR A 208 -7.30 -0.30 -10.82
C TYR A 208 -7.08 -1.69 -10.23
N ALA A 209 -6.85 -2.71 -11.05
CA ALA A 209 -6.57 -4.06 -10.59
C ALA A 209 -5.24 -4.13 -9.83
N MET A 210 -4.20 -3.43 -10.31
CA MET A 210 -2.91 -3.38 -9.63
C MET A 210 -2.99 -2.66 -8.28
N ILE A 211 -3.73 -1.55 -8.18
CA ILE A 211 -3.98 -0.89 -6.88
C ILE A 211 -4.73 -1.83 -5.93
N ALA A 212 -5.75 -2.54 -6.43
CA ALA A 212 -6.46 -3.50 -5.61
C ALA A 212 -5.56 -4.67 -5.15
N LEU A 213 -4.67 -5.17 -6.03
CA LEU A 213 -3.68 -6.19 -5.67
C LEU A 213 -2.63 -5.66 -4.69
N ALA A 214 -2.27 -4.38 -4.77
CA ALA A 214 -1.40 -3.76 -3.79
C ALA A 214 -2.03 -3.80 -2.39
N ALA A 215 -3.27 -3.34 -2.27
CA ALA A 215 -4.03 -3.39 -1.01
C ALA A 215 -4.25 -4.83 -0.52
N LEU A 216 -4.54 -5.79 -1.42
CA LEU A 216 -4.63 -7.21 -1.04
C LEU A 216 -3.28 -7.78 -0.59
N SER A 217 -2.16 -7.29 -1.14
CA SER A 217 -0.83 -7.73 -0.69
C SER A 217 -0.55 -7.21 0.72
N TYR A 218 -0.87 -5.95 1.03
CA TYR A 218 -0.80 -5.43 2.40
C TYR A 218 -1.72 -6.18 3.36
N LEU A 219 -2.91 -6.56 2.92
CA LEU A 219 -3.77 -7.43 3.74
C LEU A 219 -3.12 -8.79 4.07
N CYS A 220 -2.45 -9.41 3.09
CA CYS A 220 -1.71 -10.64 3.32
C CYS A 220 -0.50 -10.44 4.24
N TYR A 221 0.17 -9.28 4.14
CA TYR A 221 1.24 -8.87 5.06
C TYR A 221 0.71 -8.84 6.51
N ASP A 222 -0.42 -8.17 6.77
CA ASP A 222 -1.00 -8.11 8.11
C ASP A 222 -1.42 -9.50 8.64
N ILE A 223 -1.99 -10.34 7.78
CA ILE A 223 -2.34 -11.73 8.13
C ILE A 223 -1.10 -12.51 8.55
N VAL A 224 0.00 -12.39 7.80
CA VAL A 224 1.26 -13.06 8.12
C VAL A 224 1.81 -12.57 9.45
N TRP A 225 1.76 -11.27 9.73
CA TRP A 225 2.22 -10.72 10.99
C TRP A 225 1.37 -11.18 12.18
N ALA A 226 0.04 -11.15 12.04
CA ALA A 226 -0.90 -11.48 13.11
C ALA A 226 -0.96 -12.98 13.43
N LEU A 227 -0.98 -13.85 12.40
CA LEU A 227 -1.18 -15.29 12.57
C LEU A 227 0.12 -16.09 12.42
N GLY A 228 1.08 -15.58 11.65
CA GLY A 228 2.30 -16.30 11.30
C GLY A 228 3.10 -16.80 12.49
N PRO A 229 3.31 -16.03 13.58
CA PRO A 229 4.08 -16.49 14.74
C PRO A 229 3.49 -17.74 15.43
N SER A 230 2.20 -18.02 15.25
CA SER A 230 1.53 -19.22 15.78
C SER A 230 1.66 -20.46 14.90
N VAL A 231 2.06 -20.29 13.62
CA VAL A 231 2.05 -21.34 12.59
C VAL A 231 3.46 -21.64 12.07
N TRP A 232 4.32 -20.63 11.96
CA TRP A 232 5.62 -20.72 11.31
C TRP A 232 6.75 -20.21 12.20
N SER A 233 7.98 -20.59 11.85
CA SER A 233 9.18 -20.02 12.47
C SER A 233 9.29 -18.51 12.21
N GLU A 234 9.92 -17.77 13.12
CA GLU A 234 10.11 -16.33 13.01
C GLU A 234 10.73 -15.91 11.66
N LEU A 235 11.76 -16.62 11.20
CA LEU A 235 12.39 -16.36 9.91
C LEU A 235 11.43 -16.53 8.73
N THR A 236 10.54 -17.52 8.81
CA THR A 236 9.53 -17.75 7.76
C THR A 236 8.47 -16.65 7.75
N VAL A 237 8.00 -16.24 8.94
CA VAL A 237 7.08 -15.10 9.09
C VAL A 237 7.69 -13.85 8.47
N ARG A 238 8.92 -13.49 8.84
CA ARG A 238 9.65 -12.35 8.28
C ARG A 238 9.77 -12.43 6.76
N ARG A 239 10.14 -13.58 6.19
CA ARG A 239 10.26 -13.74 4.73
C ARG A 239 8.93 -13.55 4.00
N LEU A 240 7.85 -14.10 4.55
CA LEU A 240 6.51 -13.96 3.97
C LEU A 240 6.00 -12.52 4.10
N ASP A 241 6.26 -11.88 5.23
CA ASP A 241 5.98 -10.48 5.49
C ASP A 241 6.65 -9.60 4.43
N GLU A 242 7.97 -9.76 4.24
CA GLU A 242 8.71 -9.05 3.20
C GLU A 242 8.23 -9.31 1.78
N PHE A 243 7.81 -10.55 1.48
CA PHE A 243 7.25 -10.88 0.18
C PHE A 243 6.01 -10.03 -0.12
N PHE A 244 5.07 -9.99 0.82
CA PHE A 244 3.79 -9.30 0.63
C PHE A 244 3.95 -7.77 0.63
N ARG A 245 4.80 -7.23 1.52
CA ARG A 245 5.15 -5.80 1.50
C ARG A 245 5.79 -5.39 0.17
N ALA A 246 6.77 -6.16 -0.30
CA ALA A 246 7.43 -5.89 -1.58
C ALA A 246 6.45 -5.98 -2.75
N ALA A 247 5.59 -7.01 -2.77
CA ALA A 247 4.55 -7.15 -3.79
C ALA A 247 3.60 -5.94 -3.80
N GLY A 248 3.16 -5.46 -2.63
CA GLY A 248 2.31 -4.28 -2.48
C GLY A 248 2.90 -3.04 -3.15
N LEU A 249 4.14 -2.68 -2.77
CA LEU A 249 4.86 -1.54 -3.34
C LEU A 249 5.11 -1.68 -4.84
N LEU A 250 5.46 -2.89 -5.31
CA LEU A 250 5.68 -3.16 -6.72
C LEU A 250 4.38 -3.10 -7.54
N TYR A 251 3.25 -3.49 -6.97
CA TYR A 251 1.94 -3.33 -7.62
C TYR A 251 1.52 -1.87 -7.72
N PHE A 252 1.79 -1.05 -6.70
CA PHE A 252 1.60 0.41 -6.82
C PHE A 252 2.46 1.01 -7.91
N CYS A 253 3.75 0.64 -8.00
CA CYS A 253 4.59 1.10 -9.11
C CYS A 253 4.03 0.61 -10.46
N ALA A 254 3.63 -0.66 -10.58
CA ALA A 254 3.04 -1.20 -11.79
C ALA A 254 1.75 -0.46 -12.18
N ALA A 255 0.92 -0.08 -11.20
CA ALA A 255 -0.28 0.73 -11.43
C ALA A 255 0.06 2.10 -12.02
N GLY A 256 1.06 2.78 -11.45
CA GLY A 256 1.55 4.06 -11.95
C GLY A 256 2.05 3.96 -13.39
N ILE A 257 2.93 3.01 -13.68
CA ILE A 257 3.43 2.73 -15.04
C ILE A 257 2.26 2.42 -15.98
N SER A 258 1.33 1.56 -15.57
CA SER A 258 0.18 1.20 -16.38
C SER A 258 -0.66 2.44 -16.72
N GLN A 259 -0.93 3.33 -15.77
CA GLN A 259 -1.68 4.56 -16.02
C GLN A 259 -0.95 5.48 -17.00
N THR A 260 0.36 5.62 -16.85
CA THR A 260 1.24 6.39 -17.74
C THR A 260 1.20 5.88 -19.19
N LEU A 261 1.10 4.57 -19.39
CA LEU A 261 1.04 3.95 -20.72
C LEU A 261 -0.32 4.11 -21.40
N ILE A 262 -1.41 4.27 -20.64
CA ILE A 262 -2.77 4.42 -21.17
C ILE A 262 -3.00 5.83 -21.73
N ILE A 263 -2.40 6.84 -21.11
CA ILE A 263 -2.56 8.25 -21.50
C ILE A 263 -1.24 8.74 -22.11
N PRO A 264 -1.12 8.80 -23.45
CA PRO A 264 0.04 9.39 -24.10
C PRO A 264 0.29 10.81 -23.58
N ARG A 265 1.57 11.21 -23.47
CA ARG A 265 1.92 12.59 -23.10
C ARG A 265 1.20 13.50 -24.09
N ARG A 266 0.37 14.42 -23.59
CA ARG A 266 -0.20 15.46 -24.44
C ARG A 266 0.98 16.20 -25.07
N ARG A 267 1.06 16.22 -26.40
CA ARG A 267 1.96 17.13 -27.10
C ARG A 267 1.57 18.53 -26.63
N ALA A 268 2.55 19.31 -26.17
CA ALA A 268 2.30 20.72 -25.84
C ALA A 268 1.64 21.34 -27.07
N SER A 269 0.39 21.79 -26.93
CA SER A 269 -0.23 22.62 -27.96
C SER A 269 0.63 23.87 -28.02
N ILE A 270 1.40 24.01 -29.10
CA ILE A 270 2.16 25.22 -29.39
C ILE A 270 1.14 26.36 -29.38
N PRO A 271 1.32 27.40 -28.55
CA PRO A 271 0.40 28.53 -28.45
C PRO A 271 0.29 29.27 -29.78
#